data_AF-A0A645BU86-F1
#
_entry.id   AF-A0A645BU86-F1
#
_cell.length_a   1.000
_cell.length_b   1.000
_cell.length_c   1.000
_cell.angle_alpha   90.00
_cell.angle_beta   90.00
_cell.angle_gamma   90.00
#
_symmetry.space_group_name_H-M   'P 1'
#
loop_
_entity.id
_entity.type
_entity.pdbx_description
1 polymer ?
#
loop_
_entity_poly.entity_id
_entity_poly.type
_entity_poly.pdbx_seq_one_letter_code
_entity_poly.pdbx_strand_id
1 'polypeptide(L)'
;MHPDFRGLLTGGLDYRRHLEDLLAFSALQFQARDQKSRLRHDLYLYGKYTRAEALLLLGWQKDMVPLNIGGYVYHKDLQVCPIFVTLEKDEASIDPGINYKDSFLSAEEFAWETKHGRDLSSPEVKAMDTQQESGLRLPLFVKKHDDEGLSFYYMGDMTFLRKELREKLTGTRGKRPIVAMWFRMQKRVEESLYRYLTGI
;
A
#
# COMPACT_ATOMS: atom_id res chain seq x y z
N MET A 1 -5.82 6.81 -29.99
CA MET A 1 -4.70 5.88 -30.20
C MET A 1 -3.65 6.61 -31.03
N HIS A 2 -2.38 6.63 -30.58
CA HIS A 2 -1.33 7.38 -31.27
C HIS A 2 -1.13 6.86 -32.70
N PRO A 3 -0.92 7.72 -33.72
CA PRO A 3 -0.77 7.30 -35.12
C PRO A 3 0.33 6.26 -35.33
N ASP A 4 1.48 6.42 -34.65
CA ASP A 4 2.61 5.50 -34.75
C ASP A 4 2.27 4.09 -34.26
N PHE A 5 1.53 3.98 -33.15
CA PHE A 5 1.09 2.69 -32.63
C PHE A 5 0.11 2.01 -33.60
N ARG A 6 -0.78 2.77 -34.22
CA ARG A 6 -1.66 2.25 -35.27
C ARG A 6 -0.86 1.73 -36.46
N GLY A 7 0.17 2.45 -36.88
CA GLY A 7 1.08 2.04 -37.95
C GLY A 7 1.80 0.73 -37.65
N LEU A 8 2.31 0.57 -36.42
CA LEU A 8 2.96 -0.66 -35.95
C LEU A 8 2.00 -1.86 -35.97
N LEU A 9 0.74 -1.66 -35.58
CA LEU A 9 -0.28 -2.71 -35.60
C LEU A 9 -0.68 -3.15 -37.01
N THR A 10 -0.73 -2.23 -37.98
CA THR A 10 -1.20 -2.51 -39.34
C THR A 10 -0.09 -2.94 -40.30
N GLY A 11 1.13 -2.42 -40.13
CA GLY A 11 2.26 -2.66 -41.04
C GLY A 11 3.31 -3.64 -40.51
N GLY A 12 3.35 -3.90 -39.21
CA GLY A 12 4.34 -4.77 -38.58
C GLY A 12 3.76 -6.14 -38.22
N LEU A 13 3.81 -7.11 -39.14
CA LEU A 13 3.36 -8.49 -38.89
C LEU A 13 4.02 -9.12 -37.64
N ASP A 14 5.32 -8.92 -37.46
CA ASP A 14 6.02 -9.41 -36.27
C ASP A 14 5.62 -8.68 -34.99
N TYR A 15 5.41 -7.36 -35.05
CA TYR A 15 4.96 -6.56 -33.91
C TYR A 15 3.59 -7.03 -33.42
N ARG A 16 2.65 -7.21 -34.37
CA ARG A 16 1.33 -7.72 -34.08
C ARG A 16 1.39 -9.12 -33.46
N ARG A 17 2.18 -10.03 -34.04
CA ARG A 17 2.33 -11.40 -33.50
C ARG A 17 2.87 -11.37 -32.07
N HIS A 18 3.91 -10.57 -31.80
CA HIS A 18 4.47 -10.46 -30.45
C HIS A 18 3.48 -9.85 -29.45
N LEU A 19 2.69 -8.86 -29.88
CA LEU A 19 1.64 -8.28 -29.04
C LEU A 19 0.54 -9.29 -28.75
N GLU A 20 0.07 -10.03 -29.75
CA GLU A 20 -0.96 -11.07 -29.59
C GLU A 20 -0.47 -12.18 -28.65
N ASP A 21 0.78 -12.62 -28.79
CA ASP A 21 1.40 -13.61 -27.89
C ASP A 21 1.50 -13.08 -26.44
N LEU A 22 1.97 -11.83 -26.27
CA LEU A 22 2.02 -11.19 -24.96
C LEU A 22 0.63 -11.08 -24.30
N LEU A 23 -0.39 -10.72 -25.08
CA LEU A 23 -1.77 -10.64 -24.59
C LEU A 23 -2.32 -12.02 -24.21
N ALA A 24 -2.06 -13.05 -25.03
CA ALA A 24 -2.46 -14.42 -24.75
C ALA A 24 -1.79 -14.95 -23.47
N PHE A 25 -0.48 -14.75 -23.34
CA PHE A 25 0.27 -15.12 -22.15
C PHE A 25 -0.26 -14.40 -20.90
N SER A 26 -0.49 -13.08 -20.99
CA SER A 26 -1.02 -12.28 -19.89
C SER A 26 -2.42 -12.74 -19.47
N ALA A 27 -3.28 -13.09 -20.43
CA ALA A 27 -4.61 -13.62 -20.16
C ALA A 27 -4.56 -14.99 -19.45
N LEU A 28 -3.67 -15.88 -19.89
CA LEU A 28 -3.46 -17.18 -19.24
C LEU A 28 -2.95 -17.02 -17.80
N GLN A 29 -1.96 -16.15 -17.59
CA GLN A 29 -1.45 -15.83 -16.25
C GLN A 29 -2.56 -15.26 -15.34
N PHE A 30 -3.39 -14.37 -15.87
CA PHE A 30 -4.51 -13.80 -15.13
C PHE A 30 -5.55 -14.85 -14.75
N GLN A 31 -5.87 -15.78 -15.65
CA GLN A 31 -6.82 -16.88 -15.40
C GLN A 31 -6.26 -17.91 -14.41
N ALA A 32 -4.96 -18.17 -14.44
CA ALA A 32 -4.29 -19.10 -13.53
C ALA A 32 -4.19 -18.58 -12.08
N ARG A 33 -4.35 -17.27 -11.85
CA ARG A 33 -4.36 -16.70 -10.49
C ARG A 33 -5.56 -17.20 -9.70
N ASP A 34 -5.33 -17.51 -8.42
CA ASP A 34 -6.40 -17.91 -7.51
C ASP A 34 -7.40 -16.78 -7.33
N GLN A 35 -8.58 -16.93 -7.93
CA GLN A 35 -9.65 -15.94 -7.85
C GLN A 35 -10.22 -15.83 -6.43
N LYS A 36 -10.02 -16.81 -5.53
CA LYS A 36 -10.45 -16.71 -4.13
C LYS A 36 -9.65 -15.66 -3.36
N SER A 37 -8.41 -15.41 -3.77
CA SER A 37 -7.57 -14.36 -3.19
C SER A 37 -7.88 -12.96 -3.74
N ARG A 38 -8.69 -12.84 -4.79
CA ARG A 38 -9.11 -11.55 -5.38
C ARG A 38 -10.07 -10.83 -4.45
N LEU A 39 -9.68 -9.64 -4.02
CA LEU A 39 -10.48 -8.73 -3.21
C LEU A 39 -10.94 -7.52 -4.04
N ARG A 40 -11.58 -6.56 -3.37
CA ARG A 40 -12.11 -5.33 -3.98
C ARG A 40 -11.04 -4.59 -4.78
N HIS A 41 -11.39 -4.11 -5.97
CA HIS A 41 -10.50 -3.44 -6.93
C HIS A 41 -9.37 -4.32 -7.49
N ASP A 42 -9.61 -5.62 -7.66
CA ASP A 42 -8.69 -6.57 -8.32
C ASP A 42 -7.32 -6.68 -7.64
N LEU A 43 -7.28 -6.35 -6.35
CA LEU A 43 -6.16 -6.59 -5.48
C LEU A 43 -6.24 -8.02 -4.95
N TYR A 44 -5.22 -8.81 -5.24
CA TYR A 44 -5.09 -10.19 -4.77
C TYR A 44 -4.34 -10.19 -3.45
N LEU A 45 -4.90 -10.86 -2.44
CA LEU A 45 -4.25 -11.02 -1.14
C LEU A 45 -2.85 -11.65 -1.35
N TYR A 46 -1.84 -11.01 -0.77
CA TYR A 46 -0.41 -11.32 -0.90
C TYR A 46 0.16 -11.16 -2.32
N GLY A 47 -0.59 -10.56 -3.24
CA GLY A 47 -0.06 -10.07 -4.51
C GLY A 47 0.91 -8.92 -4.29
N LYS A 48 1.94 -8.83 -5.14
CA LYS A 48 2.91 -7.72 -5.14
C LYS A 48 2.44 -6.59 -6.04
N TYR A 49 2.49 -5.37 -5.53
CA TYR A 49 2.11 -4.16 -6.24
C TYR A 49 3.12 -3.05 -5.97
N THR A 50 3.56 -2.37 -7.02
CA THR A 50 4.17 -1.05 -6.86
C THR A 50 3.12 -0.06 -6.36
N ARG A 51 3.55 1.07 -5.79
CA ARG A 51 2.63 2.14 -5.38
C ARG A 51 1.77 2.63 -6.56
N ALA A 52 2.33 2.73 -7.76
CA ALA A 52 1.62 3.17 -8.95
C ALA A 52 0.49 2.19 -9.35
N GLU A 53 0.80 0.90 -9.41
CA GLU A 53 -0.20 -0.14 -9.70
C GLU A 53 -1.30 -0.18 -8.63
N ALA A 54 -0.93 -0.10 -7.35
CA ALA A 54 -1.89 -0.06 -6.26
C ALA A 54 -2.84 1.13 -6.38
N LEU A 55 -2.33 2.33 -6.63
CA LEU A 55 -3.18 3.53 -6.78
C LEU A 55 -4.07 3.45 -8.02
N LEU A 56 -3.54 2.95 -9.15
CA LEU A 56 -4.31 2.75 -10.38
C LEU A 56 -5.49 1.81 -10.13
N LEU A 57 -5.25 0.65 -9.50
CA LEU A 57 -6.28 -0.31 -9.15
C LEU A 57 -7.31 0.31 -8.19
N LEU A 58 -6.86 1.11 -7.22
CA LEU A 58 -7.73 1.82 -6.28
C LEU A 58 -8.50 3.01 -6.88
N GLY A 59 -8.35 3.28 -8.18
CA GLY A 59 -9.18 4.24 -8.92
C GLY A 59 -8.55 5.62 -9.14
N TRP A 60 -7.27 5.82 -8.81
CA TRP A 60 -6.58 7.07 -9.12
C TRP A 60 -6.48 7.26 -10.64
N GLN A 61 -6.96 8.40 -11.12
CA GLN A 61 -6.97 8.74 -12.55
C GLN A 61 -5.68 9.42 -13.02
N LYS A 62 -4.89 9.95 -12.09
CA LYS A 62 -3.63 10.65 -12.39
C LYS A 62 -2.50 9.96 -11.66
N ASP A 63 -1.41 9.75 -12.38
CA ASP A 63 -0.18 9.26 -11.79
C ASP A 63 0.28 10.21 -10.70
N MET A 64 0.46 9.65 -9.51
CA MET A 64 1.10 10.35 -8.41
C MET A 64 2.58 10.04 -8.43
N VAL A 65 3.42 11.07 -8.31
CA VAL A 65 4.85 10.88 -8.09
C VAL A 65 5.02 10.09 -6.78
N PRO A 66 5.75 8.95 -6.77
CA PRO A 66 5.86 8.09 -5.59
C PRO A 66 6.34 8.82 -4.32
N LEU A 67 7.20 9.83 -4.49
CA LEU A 67 7.68 10.68 -3.40
C LEU A 67 6.55 11.41 -2.66
N ASN A 68 5.47 11.76 -3.36
CA ASN A 68 4.31 12.45 -2.78
C ASN A 68 3.43 11.50 -1.94
N ILE A 69 3.56 10.18 -2.14
CA ILE A 69 2.84 9.16 -1.37
C ILE A 69 3.55 8.93 -0.04
N GLY A 70 4.89 8.81 -0.06
CA GLY A 70 5.68 8.43 1.12
C GLY A 70 5.19 7.08 1.67
N GLY A 71 4.49 7.10 2.80
CA GLY A 71 3.87 5.92 3.42
C GLY A 71 2.34 5.82 3.31
N TYR A 72 1.62 6.88 2.93
CA TYR A 72 0.16 6.83 2.77
C TYR A 72 -0.37 8.07 2.05
N VAL A 73 -1.54 7.92 1.43
CA VAL A 73 -2.28 9.01 0.79
C VAL A 73 -3.78 8.83 0.99
N TYR A 74 -4.47 9.86 1.48
CA TYR A 74 -5.93 9.82 1.64
C TYR A 74 -6.61 10.45 0.43
N HIS A 75 -7.52 9.71 -0.20
CA HIS A 75 -8.40 10.22 -1.26
C HIS A 75 -9.81 10.40 -0.71
N LYS A 76 -10.22 11.66 -0.55
CA LYS A 76 -11.51 12.02 0.04
C LYS A 76 -12.70 11.52 -0.79
N ASP A 77 -12.69 11.73 -2.10
CA ASP A 77 -13.89 11.38 -2.91
C ASP A 77 -14.07 9.86 -3.06
N LEU A 78 -12.98 9.12 -3.23
CA LEU A 78 -13.00 7.65 -3.30
C LEU A 78 -13.13 6.97 -1.94
N GLN A 79 -13.04 7.71 -0.83
CA GLN A 79 -13.02 7.19 0.55
C GLN A 79 -12.05 6.00 0.69
N VAL A 80 -10.79 6.23 0.32
CA VAL A 80 -9.74 5.22 0.42
C VAL A 80 -8.42 5.84 0.86
N CYS A 81 -7.70 5.13 1.72
CA CYS A 81 -6.38 5.53 2.20
C CYS A 81 -5.46 4.30 2.24
N PRO A 82 -4.75 3.98 1.15
CA PRO A 82 -3.74 2.94 1.17
C PRO A 82 -2.54 3.34 2.04
N ILE A 83 -2.04 2.37 2.80
CA ILE A 83 -0.87 2.51 3.68
C ILE A 83 0.22 1.56 3.19
N PHE A 84 1.42 2.09 2.98
CA PHE A 84 2.62 1.40 2.50
C PHE A 84 3.69 1.42 3.58
N VAL A 85 4.13 0.23 4.01
CA VAL A 85 5.08 0.06 5.12
C VAL A 85 6.26 -0.80 4.68
N THR A 86 7.47 -0.35 5.03
CA THR A 86 8.67 -1.20 5.10
C THR A 86 8.87 -1.57 6.57
N LEU A 87 8.85 -2.85 6.93
CA LEU A 87 8.87 -3.31 8.34
C LEU A 87 10.28 -3.19 8.95
N GLU A 88 11.26 -3.81 8.33
CA GLU A 88 12.65 -3.73 8.73
C GLU A 88 13.25 -2.47 8.11
N LYS A 89 13.43 -1.49 8.97
CA LYS A 89 14.08 -0.22 8.70
C LYS A 89 15.53 -0.39 9.12
N ASP A 90 16.47 -0.15 8.21
CA ASP A 90 17.89 -0.12 8.56
C ASP A 90 18.14 1.05 9.54
N GLU A 91 18.11 0.76 10.83
CA GLU A 91 18.16 1.75 11.91
C GLU A 91 19.44 2.60 11.88
N ALA A 92 20.51 2.11 11.24
CA ALA A 92 21.77 2.82 11.09
C ALA A 92 21.73 3.91 10.01
N SER A 93 20.81 3.83 9.04
CA SER A 93 20.73 4.75 7.89
C SER A 93 19.49 5.67 7.90
N ILE A 94 18.62 5.52 8.90
CA ILE A 94 17.32 6.20 8.97
C ILE A 94 17.32 7.29 10.05
N ASP A 95 16.82 8.49 9.70
CA ASP A 95 16.62 9.59 10.66
C ASP A 95 15.71 9.10 11.81
N PRO A 96 16.11 9.24 13.09
CA PRO A 96 15.29 8.88 14.25
C PRO A 96 13.86 9.46 14.22
N GLY A 97 13.66 10.59 13.51
CA GLY A 97 12.33 11.11 13.22
C GLY A 97 11.44 10.08 12.53
N ILE A 98 11.89 9.50 11.44
CA ILE A 98 11.06 8.65 10.59
C ILE A 98 11.10 7.15 10.98
N ASN A 99 11.73 6.78 12.10
CA ASN A 99 11.72 5.41 12.62
C ASN A 99 10.37 5.04 13.27
N TYR A 100 9.30 5.03 12.46
CA TYR A 100 7.93 4.66 12.89
C TYR A 100 7.85 3.22 13.37
N LYS A 101 7.17 3.02 14.51
CA LYS A 101 6.91 1.71 15.13
C LYS A 101 5.81 0.95 14.39
N ASP A 102 5.96 0.83 13.07
CA ASP A 102 5.01 0.11 12.24
C ASP A 102 5.31 -1.38 12.33
N SER A 103 4.39 -2.17 12.87
CA SER A 103 4.64 -3.60 13.10
C SER A 103 3.34 -4.37 13.20
N PHE A 104 3.38 -5.64 12.81
CA PHE A 104 2.35 -6.58 13.23
C PHE A 104 2.50 -6.87 14.72
N LEU A 105 1.42 -6.68 15.49
CA LEU A 105 1.33 -7.09 16.89
C LEU A 105 0.90 -8.56 17.02
N SER A 106 0.17 -9.02 16.02
CA SER A 106 -0.23 -10.41 15.81
C SER A 106 -0.58 -10.60 14.34
N ALA A 107 -0.94 -11.83 13.92
CA ALA A 107 -1.48 -12.07 12.59
C ALA A 107 -2.83 -11.35 12.31
N GLU A 108 -3.44 -10.73 13.32
CA GLU A 108 -4.74 -10.06 13.23
C GLU A 108 -4.68 -8.57 13.57
N GLU A 109 -3.57 -8.08 14.13
CA GLU A 109 -3.44 -6.69 14.57
C GLU A 109 -2.18 -6.02 14.04
N PHE A 110 -2.33 -4.79 13.58
CA PHE A 110 -1.26 -3.97 13.04
C PHE A 110 -1.19 -2.62 13.76
N ALA A 111 0.03 -2.25 14.19
CA ALA A 111 0.34 -0.95 14.73
C ALA A 111 1.00 -0.08 13.64
N TRP A 112 0.62 1.19 13.60
CA TRP A 112 1.10 2.13 12.59
C TRP A 112 1.15 3.56 13.14
N GLU A 113 2.13 4.35 12.71
CA GLU A 113 2.22 5.78 13.06
C GLU A 113 2.07 6.67 11.82
N THR A 114 1.38 7.80 11.98
CA THR A 114 1.30 8.82 10.92
C THR A 114 2.64 9.51 10.66
N LYS A 115 2.73 10.20 9.52
CA LYS A 115 3.84 11.13 9.23
C LYS A 115 3.88 12.23 10.30
N HIS A 116 5.05 12.82 10.56
CA HIS A 116 5.18 13.97 11.44
C HIS A 116 4.28 15.15 11.08
N GLY A 117 3.86 15.88 12.11
CA GLY A 117 3.02 17.07 11.97
C GLY A 117 1.54 16.73 11.77
N ARG A 118 1.14 15.51 12.13
CA ARG A 118 -0.24 15.07 12.13
C ARG A 118 -0.73 14.94 13.55
N ASP A 119 -1.93 15.47 13.78
CA ASP A 119 -2.66 15.41 15.03
C ASP A 119 -4.07 14.86 14.81
N LEU A 120 -4.87 14.84 15.87
CA LEU A 120 -6.26 14.35 15.86
C LEU A 120 -7.20 15.17 14.95
N SER A 121 -6.80 16.39 14.58
CA SER A 121 -7.57 17.27 13.71
C SER A 121 -7.36 17.00 12.22
N SER A 122 -6.27 16.30 11.87
CA SER A 122 -5.86 16.01 10.47
C SER A 122 -6.96 15.28 9.70
N PRO A 123 -7.23 15.63 8.42
CA PRO A 123 -8.33 15.06 7.66
C PRO A 123 -8.30 13.53 7.55
N GLU A 124 -7.13 12.96 7.28
CA GLU A 124 -6.97 11.50 7.20
C GLU A 124 -7.19 10.82 8.55
N VAL A 125 -6.79 11.48 9.65
CA VAL A 125 -6.91 10.93 11.01
C VAL A 125 -8.37 10.92 11.43
N LYS A 126 -9.13 11.97 11.10
CA LYS A 126 -10.58 12.00 11.29
C LYS A 126 -11.27 10.94 10.45
N ALA A 127 -10.88 10.79 9.18
CA ALA A 127 -11.49 9.79 8.30
C ALA A 127 -11.27 8.36 8.80
N MET A 128 -10.06 8.05 9.30
CA MET A 128 -9.75 6.76 9.93
C MET A 128 -10.52 6.53 11.23
N ASP A 129 -10.73 7.57 12.02
CA ASP A 129 -11.51 7.49 13.26
C ASP A 129 -12.99 7.19 13.00
N THR A 130 -13.54 7.82 11.95
CA THR A 130 -14.93 7.62 11.51
C THR A 130 -15.02 6.59 10.37
N GLN A 131 -14.14 5.60 10.37
CA GLN A 131 -14.03 4.66 9.24
C GLN A 131 -15.34 3.89 9.03
N GLN A 132 -15.97 3.45 10.12
CA GLN A 132 -17.18 2.63 10.08
C GLN A 132 -18.38 3.41 9.51
N GLU A 133 -18.47 4.70 9.80
CA GLU A 133 -19.53 5.58 9.31
C GLU A 133 -19.29 6.04 7.87
N SER A 134 -18.03 6.36 7.53
CA SER A 134 -17.65 6.88 6.22
C SER A 134 -17.49 5.82 5.13
N GLY A 135 -17.37 4.55 5.52
CA GLY A 135 -17.03 3.46 4.60
C GLY A 135 -15.59 3.54 4.07
N LEU A 136 -14.70 4.26 4.77
CA LEU A 136 -13.31 4.42 4.40
C LEU A 136 -12.62 3.06 4.27
N ARG A 137 -12.04 2.81 3.10
CA ARG A 137 -11.22 1.63 2.85
C ARG A 137 -9.77 1.92 3.26
N LEU A 138 -9.16 0.99 4.01
CA LEU A 138 -7.76 1.07 4.46
C LEU A 138 -6.93 -0.13 3.97
N PRO A 139 -6.51 -0.16 2.69
CA PRO A 139 -5.63 -1.21 2.18
C PRO A 139 -4.23 -1.13 2.80
N LEU A 140 -3.72 -2.26 3.30
CA LEU A 140 -2.35 -2.35 3.80
C LEU A 140 -1.42 -3.00 2.75
N PHE A 141 -0.28 -2.37 2.50
CA PHE A 141 0.78 -2.84 1.62
C PHE A 141 2.09 -2.87 2.39
N VAL A 142 2.74 -4.04 2.45
CA VAL A 142 3.94 -4.26 3.27
C VAL A 142 5.07 -4.85 2.43
N LYS A 143 6.31 -4.42 2.70
CA LYS A 143 7.51 -5.16 2.31
C LYS A 143 8.40 -5.35 3.53
N LYS A 144 9.23 -6.37 3.51
CA LYS A 144 10.10 -6.67 4.65
C LYS A 144 11.19 -5.62 4.75
N HIS A 145 11.93 -5.42 3.67
CA HIS A 145 13.10 -4.55 3.63
C HIS A 145 13.14 -3.73 2.33
N ASP A 146 13.98 -2.69 2.27
CA ASP A 146 14.00 -1.78 1.13
C ASP A 146 14.63 -2.37 -0.14
N ASP A 147 15.41 -3.44 -0.02
CA ASP A 147 16.07 -4.18 -1.11
C ASP A 147 15.18 -5.19 -1.85
N GLU A 148 13.95 -5.46 -1.38
CA GLU A 148 12.96 -6.32 -2.06
C GLU A 148 12.38 -5.70 -3.35
N GLY A 149 12.87 -4.52 -3.74
CA GLY A 149 12.45 -3.76 -4.91
C GLY A 149 11.37 -2.73 -4.61
N LEU A 150 10.64 -2.35 -5.67
CA LEU A 150 9.63 -1.28 -5.62
C LEU A 150 8.25 -1.74 -5.16
N SER A 151 8.02 -3.05 -5.11
CA SER A 151 6.70 -3.64 -4.88
C SER A 151 6.48 -4.03 -3.43
N PHE A 152 5.22 -4.00 -3.01
CA PHE A 152 4.74 -4.33 -1.67
C PHE A 152 3.70 -5.45 -1.78
N TYR A 153 3.70 -6.36 -0.81
CA TYR A 153 2.64 -7.34 -0.62
C TYR A 153 1.36 -6.65 -0.15
N TYR A 154 0.25 -6.86 -0.84
CA TYR A 154 -1.06 -6.45 -0.35
C TYR A 154 -1.52 -7.39 0.76
N MET A 155 -1.68 -6.87 1.97
CA MET A 155 -2.00 -7.66 3.16
C MET A 155 -3.50 -7.72 3.47
N GLY A 156 -4.33 -7.13 2.61
CA GLY A 156 -5.76 -6.97 2.85
C GLY A 156 -6.13 -5.60 3.40
N ASP A 157 -7.43 -5.42 3.63
CA ASP A 157 -7.96 -4.19 4.22
C ASP A 157 -7.92 -4.26 5.76
N MET A 158 -7.79 -3.09 6.38
CA MET A 158 -7.73 -2.90 7.82
C MET A 158 -9.01 -2.23 8.37
N THR A 159 -9.27 -2.49 9.64
CA THR A 159 -10.34 -1.87 10.42
C THR A 159 -9.74 -1.14 11.61
N PHE A 160 -10.04 0.15 11.74
CA PHE A 160 -9.60 1.00 12.84
C PHE A 160 -10.08 0.47 14.19
N LEU A 161 -9.19 0.47 15.18
CA LEU A 161 -9.50 0.09 16.56
C LEU A 161 -9.39 1.28 17.52
N ARG A 162 -8.24 1.96 17.51
CA ARG A 162 -7.95 3.08 18.41
C ARG A 162 -6.79 3.91 17.90
N LYS A 163 -6.66 5.12 18.45
CA LYS A 163 -5.55 6.06 18.22
C LYS A 163 -5.07 6.72 19.50
N GLU A 164 -3.84 7.22 19.46
CA GLU A 164 -3.22 7.98 20.55
C GLU A 164 -2.37 9.11 19.96
N LEU A 165 -2.54 10.34 20.46
CA LEU A 165 -1.66 11.45 20.10
C LEU A 165 -0.33 11.30 20.83
N ARG A 166 0.78 11.36 20.08
CA ARG A 166 2.13 11.26 20.60
C ARG A 166 3.01 12.34 20.01
N GLU A 167 4.22 12.44 20.54
CA GLU A 167 5.26 13.30 20.00
C GLU A 167 6.49 12.49 19.64
N LYS A 168 7.16 12.89 18.57
CA LYS A 168 8.40 12.25 18.12
C LYS A 168 9.46 13.29 17.80
N LEU A 169 10.69 13.02 18.21
CA LEU A 169 11.83 13.89 17.93
C LEU A 169 12.16 13.83 16.43
N THR A 170 12.34 14.96 15.77
CA THR A 170 12.64 15.03 14.34
C THR A 170 14.02 15.65 14.11
N GLY A 171 15.09 14.85 14.19
CA GLY A 171 16.46 15.33 14.06
C GLY A 171 16.71 16.61 14.88
N THR A 172 17.12 17.69 14.21
CA THR A 172 17.36 19.02 14.82
C THR A 172 16.13 19.90 14.99
N ARG A 173 14.96 19.48 14.47
CA ARG A 173 13.72 20.30 14.40
C ARG A 173 12.79 20.12 15.62
N GLY A 174 13.27 19.49 16.69
CA GLY A 174 12.52 19.30 17.94
C GLY A 174 11.43 18.23 17.83
N LYS A 175 10.52 18.21 18.81
CA LYS A 175 9.39 17.27 18.86
C LYS A 175 8.26 17.73 17.94
N ARG A 176 7.66 16.79 17.20
CA ARG A 176 6.48 17.02 16.37
C ARG A 176 5.38 16.02 16.70
N PRO A 177 4.10 16.42 16.58
CA PRO A 177 3.00 15.50 16.82
C PRO A 177 2.97 14.40 15.76
N ILE A 178 2.62 13.21 16.21
CA ILE A 178 2.28 12.04 15.43
C ILE A 178 1.03 11.40 16.05
N VAL A 179 0.34 10.57 15.30
CA VAL A 179 -0.79 9.78 15.81
C VAL A 179 -0.43 8.32 15.64
N ALA A 180 -0.29 7.61 16.76
CA ALA A 180 -0.17 6.16 16.76
C ALA A 180 -1.56 5.55 16.62
N MET A 181 -1.70 4.53 15.79
CA MET A 181 -2.97 3.88 15.49
C MET A 181 -2.82 2.37 15.51
N TRP A 182 -3.91 1.71 15.88
CA TRP A 182 -4.03 0.26 15.91
C TRP A 182 -5.20 -0.15 15.03
N PHE A 183 -4.96 -1.20 14.26
CA PHE A 183 -5.91 -1.74 13.32
C PHE A 183 -6.05 -3.24 13.50
N ARG A 184 -7.25 -3.74 13.22
CA ARG A 184 -7.52 -5.16 13.01
C ARG A 184 -7.47 -5.46 11.52
N MET A 185 -6.78 -6.53 11.14
CA MET A 185 -6.78 -7.06 9.78
C MET A 185 -8.14 -7.69 9.48
N GLN A 186 -8.79 -7.34 8.36
CA GLN A 186 -10.06 -7.96 7.97
C GLN A 186 -9.88 -9.44 7.57
N LYS A 187 -8.68 -9.80 7.13
CA LYS A 187 -8.25 -11.18 6.92
C LYS A 187 -7.00 -11.42 7.75
N ARG A 188 -7.01 -12.47 8.57
CA ARG A 188 -5.83 -12.91 9.32
C ARG A 188 -4.69 -13.16 8.33
N VAL A 189 -3.50 -12.64 8.64
CA VAL A 189 -2.29 -12.86 7.86
C VAL A 189 -1.94 -14.35 7.91
N GLU A 190 -1.60 -14.92 6.76
CA GLU A 190 -1.17 -16.31 6.67
C GLU A 190 0.10 -16.51 7.51
N GLU A 191 0.12 -17.56 8.30
CA GLU A 191 1.21 -17.86 9.25
C GLU A 191 2.58 -17.88 8.58
N SER A 192 2.70 -18.47 7.39
CA SER A 192 3.96 -18.55 6.64
C SER A 192 4.51 -17.17 6.30
N LEU A 193 3.64 -16.28 5.80
CA LEU A 193 3.99 -14.92 5.43
C LEU A 193 4.22 -14.05 6.65
N TYR A 194 3.41 -14.21 7.71
CA TYR A 194 3.61 -13.52 8.97
C TYR A 194 5.00 -13.79 9.55
N ARG A 195 5.41 -15.07 9.62
CA ARG A 195 6.74 -15.48 10.08
C ARG A 195 7.86 -14.91 9.21
N TYR A 196 7.69 -14.98 7.89
CA TYR A 196 8.64 -14.38 6.95
C TYR A 196 8.85 -12.87 7.21
N LEU A 197 7.75 -12.13 7.36
CA LEU A 197 7.74 -10.68 7.54
C LEU A 197 8.23 -10.23 8.93
N THR A 198 8.04 -11.05 9.96
CA THR A 198 8.39 -10.71 11.36
C THR A 198 9.68 -11.35 11.85
N GLY A 199 10.22 -12.35 11.15
CA GLY A 199 11.45 -13.06 11.52
C GLY A 199 11.29 -14.01 12.71
N ILE A 200 10.06 -14.40 13.07
CA ILE A 200 9.71 -15.31 14.18
C ILE A 200 9.39 -16.71 13.65
#